data_AF-A0A8D0HQX4-F1
#
_entry.id   AF-A0A8D0HQX4-F1
#
_cell.length_a   1.000
_cell.length_b   1.000
_cell.length_c   1.000
_cell.angle_alpha   90.00
_cell.angle_beta   90.00
_cell.angle_gamma   90.00
#
_symmetry.space_group_name_H-M   'P 1'
#
loop_
_entity.id
_entity.type
_entity.pdbx_description
1 polymer ?
#
loop_
_entity_poly.entity_id
_entity_poly.type
_entity_poly.pdbx_seq_one_letter_code
_entity_poly.pdbx_strand_id
1 'polypeptide(L)' 'MKPVAVDSRILTLATQVTESPDRDVPVLLLKLKEILSSTSPGSKESQKIKQDLYYYDLVQYCMLVLRQDY' A
#
# COMPACT_ATOMS: atom_id res chain seq x y z
N MET A 1 1.44 -8.71 -21.30
CA MET A 1 0.52 -8.24 -20.24
C MET A 1 0.44 -6.73 -20.35
N LYS A 2 -0.75 -6.13 -20.52
CA LYS A 2 -0.87 -4.66 -20.47
C LYS A 2 -0.51 -4.23 -19.04
N PRO A 3 0.33 -3.20 -18.83
CA PRO A 3 0.56 -2.71 -17.49
C PRO A 3 -0.79 -2.22 -16.99
N VAL A 4 -1.31 -2.88 -15.96
CA VAL A 4 -2.39 -2.31 -15.16
C VAL A 4 -1.85 -0.96 -14.74
N ALA A 5 -2.56 0.12 -15.08
CA ALA A 5 -2.15 1.46 -14.69
C ALA A 5 -2.36 1.57 -13.18
N VAL A 6 -1.38 1.06 -12.43
CA VAL A 6 -1.31 1.11 -10.98
C VAL A 6 -1.28 2.57 -10.56
N ASP A 7 -1.99 2.89 -9.48
CA ASP A 7 -1.92 4.22 -8.90
C ASP A 7 -0.46 4.54 -8.52
N SER A 8 0.07 5.65 -9.05
CA SER A 8 1.47 6.04 -8.80
C SER A 8 1.78 6.15 -7.31
N ARG A 9 0.79 6.48 -6.47
CA ARG A 9 0.96 6.55 -5.01
C ARG A 9 1.25 5.18 -4.40
N ILE A 10 0.59 4.14 -4.90
CA ILE A 10 0.76 2.74 -4.45
C ILE A 10 2.10 2.19 -4.92
N LEU A 11 2.47 2.47 -6.17
CA LEU A 11 3.78 2.09 -6.70
C LEU A 11 4.91 2.72 -5.87
N THR A 12 4.85 4.02 -5.63
CA THR A 12 5.83 4.73 -4.79
C THR A 12 5.88 4.21 -3.36
N LEU A 13 4.75 3.75 -2.81
CA LEU A 13 4.70 3.13 -1.49
C LEU A 13 5.38 1.74 -1.49
N ALA A 14 5.08 0.90 -2.48
CA ALA A 14 5.68 -0.42 -2.63
C ALA A 14 7.20 -0.34 -2.82
N THR A 15 7.68 0.62 -3.62
CA THR A 15 9.11 0.87 -3.79
C THR A 15 9.78 1.28 -2.48
N GLN A 16 9.18 2.21 -1.72
CA GLN A 16 9.72 2.60 -0.41
C GLN A 16 9.75 1.44 0.59
N VAL A 17 8.74 0.55 0.55
CA VAL A 17 8.69 -0.67 1.37
C VAL A 17 9.86 -1.60 1.04
N THR A 18 10.17 -1.78 -0.24
CA THR A 18 11.28 -2.63 -0.67
C THR A 18 12.66 -2.01 -0.42
N GLU A 19 12.76 -0.68 -0.42
CA GLU A 19 14.03 0.03 -0.27
C GLU A 19 14.33 0.47 1.17
N SER A 20 13.33 0.57 2.05
CA SER A 20 13.53 0.96 3.45
C SER A 20 13.59 -0.26 4.37
N PRO A 21 14.67 -0.40 5.18
CA PRO A 21 14.78 -1.49 6.15
C PRO A 21 13.84 -1.23 7.34
N ASP A 22 12.81 -2.08 7.50
CA ASP A 22 11.86 -2.35 8.61
C ASP A 22 11.41 -1.22 9.59
N ARG A 23 12.26 -0.25 9.93
CA ARG A 23 11.99 0.88 10.82
C ARG A 23 11.02 1.91 10.26
N ASP A 24 10.97 2.08 8.93
CA ASP A 24 10.05 3.03 8.30
C ASP A 24 8.70 2.42 7.96
N VAL A 25 8.49 1.14 8.24
CA VAL A 25 7.24 0.46 7.88
C VAL A 25 6.02 1.06 8.55
N PRO A 26 6.02 1.38 9.86
CA PRO A 26 4.89 2.06 10.48
C PRO A 26 4.53 3.39 9.78
N VAL A 27 5.55 4.12 9.29
CA VAL A 27 5.37 5.37 8.53
C VAL A 27 4.77 5.10 7.15
N LEU A 28 5.16 4.00 6.50
CA LEU A 28 4.59 3.57 5.22
C LEU A 28 3.13 3.11 5.36
N LEU A 29 2.79 2.43 6.46
CA LEU A 29 1.41 2.08 6.80
C LEU A 29 0.54 3.31 7.06
N LEU A 30 1.10 4.35 7.69
CA LEU A 30 0.42 5.63 7.89
C LEU A 30 0.13 6.33 6.55
N LYS A 31 1.11 6.41 5.65
CA LYS A 31 0.91 6.96 4.29
C LYS A 31 -0.14 6.18 3.51
N LEU A 32 -0.14 4.86 3.64
CA LEU A 32 -1.15 4.01 3.02
C LEU A 32 -2.56 4.32 3.54
N LYS A 33 -2.70 4.45 4.86
CA LYS A 33 -3.96 4.83 5.50
C LYS A 33 -4.42 6.21 5.02
N GLU A 34 -3.51 7.17 4.89
CA GLU A 34 -3.81 8.49 4.33
C GLU A 34 -4.35 8.39 2.90
N ILE A 35 -3.70 7.62 2.02
CA ILE A 35 -4.16 7.38 0.65
C ILE A 35 -5.59 6.81 0.66
N LEU A 36 -5.84 5.78 1.47
CA LEU A 36 -7.17 5.18 1.60
C LEU A 36 -8.22 6.15 2.18
N SER A 37 -7.83 7.03 3.10
CA SER A 37 -8.73 8.01 3.72
C SER A 37 -8.99 9.24 2.86
N SER A 38 -8.03 9.62 2.02
CA SER A 38 -8.17 10.70 1.02
C SER A 38 -9.11 10.32 -0.12
N THR A 39 -9.34 9.02 -0.30
CA THR A 39 -10.17 8.49 -1.36
C THR A 39 -11.57 8.24 -0.83
N SER A 40 -12.61 8.76 -1.50
CA SER A 40 -13.99 8.51 -1.06
C SER A 40 -14.29 7.00 -1.04
N PRO A 41 -14.76 6.45 0.09
CA PRO A 41 -15.11 5.05 0.17
C PRO A 41 -16.21 4.73 -0.84
N GLY A 42 -15.96 3.75 -1.72
CA GLY A 42 -16.90 3.34 -2.77
C GLY A 42 -16.66 3.98 -4.14
N SER A 43 -15.69 4.90 -4.28
CA SER A 43 -15.28 5.38 -5.60
C SER A 43 -14.52 4.31 -6.38
N LYS A 44 -14.54 4.40 -7.72
CA LYS A 44 -13.70 3.55 -8.60
C LYS A 44 -12.23 3.63 -8.23
N GLU A 45 -11.79 4.78 -7.71
CA GLU A 45 -10.42 5.02 -7.26
C GLU A 45 -10.09 4.19 -6.01
N SER A 46 -11.00 4.14 -5.01
CA SER A 46 -10.81 3.31 -3.81
C SER A 46 -10.75 1.81 -4.13
N GLN A 47 -11.52 1.39 -5.14
CA GLN A 47 -11.55 -0.01 -5.57
C GLN A 47 -10.27 -0.39 -6.31
N LYS A 48 -9.74 0.53 -7.11
CA LYS A 48 -8.47 0.37 -7.82
C LYS A 48 -7.29 0.33 -6.86
N ILE A 49 -7.26 1.22 -5.87
CA ILE A 49 -6.24 1.21 -4.80
C ILE A 49 -6.25 -0.13 -4.05
N LYS A 50 -7.41 -0.68 -3.73
CA LYS A 50 -7.50 -2.01 -3.09
C LYS A 50 -6.92 -3.12 -3.98
N GLN A 51 -7.22 -3.11 -5.28
CA GLN A 51 -6.66 -4.08 -6.22
C GLN A 51 -5.14 -3.95 -6.34
N ASP A 52 -4.64 -2.72 -6.42
CA ASP A 52 -3.20 -2.45 -6.48
C ASP A 52 -2.51 -2.93 -5.20
N LEU A 53 -3.11 -2.72 -4.01
CA LEU A 53 -2.57 -3.23 -2.75
C LEU A 53 -2.43 -4.76 -2.74
N TYR A 54 -3.44 -5.44 -3.26
CA TYR A 54 -3.42 -6.90 -3.39
C TYR A 54 -2.38 -7.35 -4.41
N TYR A 55 -2.21 -6.61 -5.50
CA TYR A 55 -1.25 -6.94 -6.55
C TYR A 55 0.21 -6.84 -6.08
N TYR A 56 0.52 -5.88 -5.20
CA TYR A 56 1.86 -5.69 -4.64
C TYR A 56 2.11 -6.47 -3.34
N ASP A 57 1.20 -7.35 -2.93
CA ASP A 57 1.25 -8.06 -1.64
C ASP A 57 1.47 -7.14 -0.43
N LEU A 58 1.16 -5.85 -0.58
CA LEU A 58 1.31 -4.85 0.47
C LEU A 58 0.47 -5.22 1.68
N VAL A 59 -0.71 -5.82 1.48
CA VAL A 59 -1.56 -6.34 2.57
C VAL A 59 -0.83 -7.41 3.39
N GLN A 60 -0.16 -8.34 2.71
CA GLN A 60 0.58 -9.41 3.37
C GLN A 60 1.79 -8.86 4.11
N TYR A 61 2.50 -7.89 3.51
CA TYR A 61 3.59 -7.17 4.16
C TYR A 61 3.12 -6.42 5.41
N CYS A 62 1.99 -5.70 5.33
CA CYS A 62 1.38 -5.01 6.47
C CYS A 62 1.08 -5.99 7.62
N MET A 63 0.50 -7.16 7.32
CA MET A 63 0.20 -8.18 8.32
C MET A 63 1.47 -8.75 8.95
N LEU A 64 2.54 -8.91 8.17
CA LEU A 64 3.82 -9.44 8.64
C LEU A 64 4.49 -8.47 9.61
N VAL A 65 4.49 -7.19 9.30
CA VAL A 65 5.04 -6.14 10.18
C VAL A 65 4.21 -5.99 11.45
N LEU A 66 2.88 -5.96 11.34
CA LEU A 66 1.99 -5.92 12.51
C LEU A 66 2.17 -7.13 13.44
N ARG A 67 2.62 -8.27 12.90
CA ARG A 67 2.95 -9.46 13.70
C ARG A 67 4.34 -9.42 14.32
N GLN A 68 5.29 -8.69 13.75
CA GLN A 68 6.64 -8.54 14.31
C GLN A 68 6.69 -7.54 15.47
N ASP A 69 5.72 -6.63 15.56
CA ASP A 69 5.56 -5.68 16.67
C ASP A 69 4.96 -6.32 17.95
N TYR A 70 4.85 -7.67 18.03
CA TYR A 70 4.32 -8.42 19.18
C TYR A 70 5.33 -9.37 19.80
#